data_AF-A0A2D4IBV1-F1
#
_entry.id   AF-A0A2D4IBV1-F1
#
_cell.length_a   1.000
_cell.length_b   1.000
_cell.length_c   1.000
_cell.angle_alpha   90.00
_cell.angle_beta   90.00
_cell.angle_gamma   90.00
#
_symmetry.space_group_name_H-M   'P 1'
#
loop_
_entity.id
_entity.type
_entity.pdbx_description
1 polymer ?
#
loop_
_entity_poly.entity_id
_entity_poly.type
_entity_poly.pdbx_seq_one_letter_code
_entity_poly.pdbx_strand_id
1 'polypeptide(L)'
;MKAVTWEELQEVLKKHYDPKPSHVARQHALRRRMQGEGETINEYLAALRLTALQCSFRDQRELDDMLLDQLIYGVKDQRLQRRLLAKRDIDLNQAIEEALAAEMATTSA
;
A
#
# COMPACT_ATOMS: atom_id res chain seq x y z
N MET A 1 14.53 -7.50 -45.13
CA MET A 1 13.53 -7.35 -44.06
C MET A 1 14.07 -8.02 -42.82
N LYS A 2 14.10 -7.34 -41.66
CA LYS A 2 14.38 -8.04 -40.40
C LYS A 2 13.14 -8.88 -40.07
N ALA A 3 13.33 -10.19 -39.93
CA ALA A 3 12.31 -11.04 -39.35
C ALA A 3 12.21 -10.68 -37.86
N VAL A 4 11.00 -10.34 -37.42
CA VAL A 4 10.68 -10.09 -36.01
C VAL A 4 10.02 -11.36 -35.50
N THR A 5 10.46 -11.86 -34.35
CA THR A 5 9.85 -13.07 -33.77
C THR A 5 8.47 -12.77 -33.19
N TRP A 6 7.68 -13.81 -32.95
CA TRP A 6 6.38 -13.65 -32.29
C TRP A 6 6.53 -13.00 -30.90
N GLU A 7 7.57 -13.38 -30.15
CA GLU A 7 7.87 -12.86 -28.82
C GLU A 7 8.23 -11.36 -28.87
N GLU A 8 9.06 -10.97 -29.83
CA GLU A 8 9.44 -9.56 -30.03
C GLU A 8 8.22 -8.69 -30.38
N LEU A 9 7.30 -9.20 -31.20
CA LEU A 9 6.06 -8.51 -31.52
C LEU A 9 5.16 -8.34 -30.29
N GLN A 10 5.02 -9.41 -29.49
CA GLN A 10 4.24 -9.36 -28.24
C GLN A 10 4.81 -8.36 -27.24
N GLU A 11 6.15 -8.31 -27.08
CA GLU A 11 6.82 -7.32 -26.22
C GLU A 11 6.54 -5.88 -26.67
N VAL A 12 6.66 -5.59 -27.97
CA VAL A 12 6.41 -4.26 -28.52
C VAL A 12 4.95 -3.83 -28.32
N LEU A 13 4.00 -4.72 -28.63
CA LEU A 13 2.58 -4.45 -28.43
C LEU A 13 2.27 -4.23 -26.95
N LYS A 14 2.79 -5.08 -26.06
CA LYS A 14 2.59 -4.92 -24.61
C LYS A 14 3.14 -3.60 -24.10
N LYS A 15 4.34 -3.21 -24.54
CA LYS A 15 4.95 -1.93 -24.16
C LYS A 15 4.14 -0.72 -24.66
N HIS A 16 3.47 -0.84 -25.80
CA HIS A 16 2.68 0.25 -26.39
C HIS A 16 1.27 0.37 -25.79
N TYR A 17 0.59 -0.76 -25.60
CA TYR A 17 -0.81 -0.81 -25.18
C TYR A 17 -1.02 -1.05 -23.67
N ASP A 18 -0.01 -1.57 -22.97
CA ASP A 18 0.00 -1.79 -21.52
C ASP A 18 1.34 -1.33 -20.94
N PRO A 19 1.70 -0.02 -21.08
CA PRO A 19 2.93 0.47 -20.51
C PRO A 19 2.86 0.27 -19.00
N LYS A 20 3.68 -0.64 -18.47
CA LYS A 20 3.82 -0.85 -17.03
C LYS A 20 4.00 0.53 -16.36
N PRO A 21 3.13 0.91 -15.42
CA PRO A 21 3.27 2.18 -14.75
C PRO A 21 4.68 2.28 -14.16
N SER A 22 5.31 3.44 -14.31
CA SER A 22 6.67 3.63 -13.81
C SER A 22 6.73 3.27 -12.33
N HIS A 23 7.90 2.86 -11.84
CA HIS A 23 8.12 2.62 -10.41
C HIS A 23 7.61 3.78 -9.56
N VAL A 24 7.87 5.02 -10.00
CA VAL A 24 7.41 6.25 -9.38
C VAL A 24 5.88 6.35 -9.36
N ALA A 25 5.19 6.02 -10.46
CA ALA A 25 3.73 6.06 -10.51
C ALA A 25 3.07 5.08 -9.53
N ARG A 26 3.64 3.87 -9.38
CA ARG A 26 3.14 2.83 -8.47
C ARG A 26 3.36 3.22 -7.01
N GLN A 27 4.54 3.74 -6.68
CA GLN A 27 4.81 4.31 -5.34
C GLN A 27 3.89 5.49 -5.03
N HIS A 28 3.64 6.36 -6.00
CA HIS A 28 2.75 7.50 -5.82
C HIS A 28 1.29 7.07 -5.65
N ALA A 29 0.86 5.97 -6.28
CA ALA A 29 -0.45 5.38 -6.05
C ALA A 29 -0.58 4.86 -4.60
N LEU A 30 0.45 4.14 -4.11
CA LEU A 30 0.49 3.68 -2.72
C LEU A 30 0.44 4.86 -1.74
N ARG A 31 1.26 5.90 -1.94
CA ARG A 31 1.31 7.08 -1.06
C ARG A 31 0.00 7.87 -0.98
N ARG A 32 -0.77 7.89 -2.08
CA ARG A 32 -2.07 8.56 -2.13
C ARG A 32 -3.21 7.73 -1.52
N ARG A 33 -2.96 6.48 -1.13
CA ARG A 33 -4.01 5.62 -0.61
C ARG A 33 -4.32 6.02 0.84
N MET A 34 -5.48 6.61 1.05
CA MET A 34 -6.02 7.02 2.37
C MET A 34 -7.22 6.15 2.72
N GLN A 35 -7.43 5.83 3.99
CA GLN A 35 -8.63 5.11 4.45
C GLN A 35 -9.89 5.88 4.04
N GLY A 36 -10.81 5.20 3.36
CA GLY A 36 -12.06 5.75 2.87
C GLY A 36 -13.06 6.04 3.99
N GLU A 37 -14.15 6.73 3.66
CA GLU A 37 -15.26 6.87 4.60
C GLU A 37 -16.01 5.55 4.77
N GLY A 38 -16.19 5.14 6.03
CA GLY A 38 -16.84 3.86 6.34
C GLY A 38 -15.99 2.62 6.02
N GLU A 39 -14.79 2.80 5.48
CA GLU A 39 -13.86 1.71 5.22
C GLU A 39 -13.25 1.24 6.54
N THR A 40 -13.33 -0.06 6.80
CA THR A 40 -12.71 -0.69 7.98
C THR A 40 -11.19 -0.73 7.86
N ILE A 41 -10.50 -0.88 8.99
CA ILE A 41 -9.04 -1.04 9.03
C ILE A 41 -8.61 -2.28 8.22
N ASN A 42 -9.36 -3.38 8.27
CA ASN A 42 -9.05 -4.58 7.50
C ASN A 42 -9.18 -4.36 5.98
N GLU A 43 -10.24 -3.68 5.53
CA GLU A 43 -10.42 -3.34 4.12
C GLU A 43 -9.31 -2.40 3.65
N TYR A 44 -8.97 -1.41 4.46
CA TYR A 44 -7.89 -0.48 4.17
C TYR A 44 -6.53 -1.21 4.03
N LEU A 45 -6.20 -2.09 4.98
CA LEU A 45 -4.98 -2.91 4.93
C LEU A 45 -4.93 -3.83 3.71
N ALA A 46 -6.05 -4.46 3.35
CA ALA A 46 -6.14 -5.30 2.16
C ALA A 46 -5.87 -4.48 0.89
N ALA A 47 -6.44 -3.27 0.80
CA ALA A 47 -6.21 -2.37 -0.32
C ALA A 47 -4.77 -1.83 -0.38
N LEU A 48 -4.15 -1.53 0.77
CA LEU A 48 -2.73 -1.17 0.85
C LEU A 48 -1.86 -2.30 0.31
N ARG A 49 -2.06 -3.53 0.80
CA ARG A 49 -1.32 -4.71 0.34
C ARG A 49 -1.51 -4.94 -1.16
N LEU A 50 -2.73 -4.83 -1.68
CA LEU A 50 -3.02 -4.95 -3.10
C LEU A 50 -2.28 -3.89 -3.94
N THR A 51 -2.25 -2.64 -3.47
CA THR A 51 -1.52 -1.56 -4.15
C THR A 51 -0.01 -1.77 -4.07
N ALA A 52 0.47 -2.29 -2.94
CA ALA A 52 1.87 -2.61 -2.71
C ALA A 52 2.37 -3.76 -3.60
N LEU A 53 1.52 -4.73 -4.01
CA LEU A 53 1.89 -5.76 -4.99
C LEU A 53 2.32 -5.18 -6.34
N GLN A 54 1.83 -3.99 -6.66
CA GLN A 54 2.26 -3.28 -7.87
C GLN A 54 3.60 -2.57 -7.65
N CYS A 55 4.12 -2.43 -6.44
CA CYS A 55 5.42 -1.84 -6.20
C CYS A 55 6.51 -2.91 -6.25
N SER A 56 7.70 -2.54 -6.74
CA SER A 56 8.84 -3.45 -6.83
C SER A 56 9.74 -3.24 -5.61
N PHE A 57 9.41 -3.89 -4.49
CA PHE A 57 10.23 -3.85 -3.28
C PHE A 57 11.38 -4.84 -3.35
N ARG A 58 12.51 -4.51 -2.70
CA ARG A 58 13.72 -5.34 -2.67
C ARG A 58 13.54 -6.58 -1.79
N ASP A 59 12.87 -6.42 -0.65
CA ASP A 59 12.67 -7.46 0.35
C ASP A 59 11.39 -7.21 1.17
N GLN A 60 11.08 -8.17 2.06
CA GLN A 60 9.91 -8.09 2.93
C GLN A 60 10.00 -6.92 3.92
N ARG A 61 11.19 -6.54 4.35
CA ARG A 61 11.38 -5.46 5.31
C ARG A 61 11.01 -4.11 4.68
N GLU A 62 11.45 -3.85 3.45
CA GLU A 62 11.07 -2.62 2.72
C GLU A 62 9.56 -2.55 2.48
N LEU A 63 8.91 -3.68 2.21
CA LEU A 63 7.45 -3.77 2.11
C LEU A 63 6.78 -3.42 3.45
N ASP A 64 7.24 -4.02 4.56
CA ASP A 64 6.65 -3.82 5.88
C ASP A 64 6.83 -2.37 6.36
N ASP A 65 8.02 -1.78 6.17
CA ASP A 65 8.30 -0.37 6.48
C ASP A 65 7.37 0.56 5.70
N MET A 66 7.15 0.30 4.40
CA MET A 66 6.24 1.11 3.58
C MET A 66 4.77 0.92 3.93
N LEU A 67 4.36 -0.28 4.31
CA LEU A 67 3.00 -0.53 4.79
C LEU A 67 2.76 0.13 6.15
N LEU A 68 3.75 0.13 7.05
CA LEU A 68 3.68 0.80 8.34
C LEU A 68 3.52 2.31 8.16
N ASP A 69 4.41 2.92 7.37
CA ASP A 69 4.37 4.35 7.07
C ASP A 69 3.01 4.74 6.46
N GLN A 70 2.52 3.96 5.49
CA GLN A 70 1.26 4.26 4.81
C GLN A 70 0.03 3.99 5.69
N LEU A 71 0.06 2.99 6.55
CA LEU A 71 -0.99 2.74 7.54
C LEU A 71 -1.12 3.93 8.48
N ILE A 72 0.00 4.37 9.07
CA ILE A 72 0.03 5.51 10.00
C ILE A 72 -0.40 6.78 9.28
N TYR A 73 0.13 7.05 8.09
CA TYR A 73 -0.17 8.27 7.33
C TYR A 73 -1.63 8.34 6.86
N GLY A 74 -2.16 7.23 6.35
CA GLY A 74 -3.44 7.21 5.67
C GLY A 74 -4.65 6.82 6.52
N VAL A 75 -4.48 6.47 7.79
CA VAL A 75 -5.60 6.17 8.69
C VAL A 75 -6.49 7.41 8.92
N LYS A 76 -7.81 7.21 8.96
CA LYS A 76 -8.79 8.31 9.11
C LYS A 76 -8.82 8.86 10.53
N ASP A 77 -8.66 8.00 11.54
CA ASP A 77 -8.64 8.42 12.94
C ASP A 77 -7.34 9.16 13.29
N GLN A 78 -7.47 10.48 13.36
CA GLN A 78 -6.40 11.40 13.74
C GLN A 78 -5.87 11.20 15.16
N ARG A 79 -6.68 10.66 16.09
CA ARG A 79 -6.23 10.35 17.45
C ARG A 79 -5.37 9.09 17.45
N LEU A 80 -5.78 8.07 16.71
CA LEU A 80 -4.97 6.86 16.48
C LEU A 80 -3.65 7.22 15.80
N GLN A 81 -3.67 7.99 14.71
CA GLN A 81 -2.45 8.42 14.01
C GLN A 81 -1.43 9.06 14.97
N ARG A 82 -1.86 10.03 15.78
CA ARG A 82 -0.97 10.69 16.75
C ARG A 82 -0.42 9.71 17.80
N ARG A 83 -1.23 8.75 18.24
CA ARG A 83 -0.82 7.73 19.22
C ARG A 83 0.23 6.79 18.62
N LEU A 84 0.07 6.37 17.37
CA LEU A 84 1.05 5.55 16.65
C LEU A 84 2.36 6.32 16.45
N LEU A 85 2.29 7.59 16.01
CA LEU A 85 3.46 8.46 15.82
C LEU A 85 4.25 8.77 17.10
N ALA A 86 3.62 8.65 18.27
CA ALA A 86 4.28 8.87 19.56
C ALA A 86 5.15 7.67 20.01
N LYS A 87 5.06 6.52 19.33
CA LYS A 87 5.82 5.31 19.66
C LYS A 87 7.18 5.34 18.97
N ARG A 88 8.23 4.99 19.72
CA ARG A 88 9.63 5.04 19.24
C ARG A 88 9.98 3.91 18.29
N ASP A 89 9.61 2.68 18.64
CA ASP A 89 10.03 1.46 17.94
C ASP A 89 8.80 0.62 17.61
N ILE A 90 7.87 1.18 16.83
CA ILE A 90 6.66 0.48 16.40
C ILE A 90 6.93 -0.30 15.11
N ASP A 91 6.50 -1.56 15.06
CA ASP A 91 6.49 -2.35 13.83
C ASP A 91 5.09 -2.41 13.19
N LEU A 92 5.02 -2.94 11.96
CA LEU A 92 3.77 -3.07 11.21
C LEU A 92 2.69 -3.86 11.97
N ASN A 93 3.05 -4.96 12.63
CA ASN A 93 2.06 -5.81 13.32
C ASN A 93 1.48 -5.10 14.54
N GLN A 94 2.32 -4.44 15.33
CA GLN A 94 1.89 -3.62 16.47
C GLN A 94 0.96 -2.48 16.02
N ALA A 95 1.27 -1.81 14.90
CA ALA A 95 0.40 -0.77 14.35
C ALA A 95 -0.95 -1.31 13.88
N ILE A 96 -0.97 -2.50 13.27
CA ILE A 96 -2.20 -3.19 12.85
C ILE A 96 -3.06 -3.55 14.08
N GLU A 97 -2.47 -4.17 15.10
CA GLU A 97 -3.18 -4.56 16.32
C GLU A 97 -3.83 -3.34 17.01
N GLU A 98 -3.11 -2.23 17.12
CA GLU A 98 -3.65 -1.01 17.71
C GLU A 98 -4.73 -0.34 16.87
N ALA A 99 -4.60 -0.37 15.54
CA ALA A 99 -5.60 0.16 14.64
C ALA A 99 -6.92 -0.62 14.75
N LEU A 100 -6.83 -1.95 14.78
CA LEU A 100 -7.98 -2.83 14.99
C LEU A 100 -8.63 -2.63 16.36
N ALA A 101 -7.82 -2.53 17.43
CA ALA A 101 -8.34 -2.27 18.77
C ALA A 101 -9.08 -0.93 18.87
N ALA A 102 -8.57 0.12 18.20
CA ALA A 102 -9.21 1.43 18.17
C ALA A 102 -10.54 1.43 17.39
N GLU A 103 -10.60 0.71 16.27
CA GLU A 103 -11.83 0.53 15.50
C GLU A 103 -12.91 -0.19 16.31
N MET A 104 -12.54 -1.28 16.99
CA MET A 104 -13.46 -2.05 17.84
C MET A 104 -14.00 -1.20 19.00
N ALA A 105 -13.15 -0.39 19.64
CA ALA A 105 -13.54 0.51 20.72
C ALA A 105 -14.52 1.60 20.26
N THR A 106 -14.43 2.03 19.00
CA THR A 106 -15.36 3.03 18.42
C THR A 106 -16.69 2.39 18.01
N THR A 107 -16.66 1.16 17.50
CA THR A 107 -17.86 0.42 17.08
C THR A 107 -18.71 -0.03 18.27
N SER A 108 -18.07 -0.23 19.43
CA SER A 108 -18.73 -0.72 20.65
C SER A 108 -19.24 0.40 21.57
N ALA A 109 -19.11 1.67 21.15
CA ALA A 109 -19.52 2.87 21.90
C ALA A 109 -20.79 3.50 21.31
#